data_AF-A0A2V7GJ92-F1
#
_entry.id   AF-A0A2V7GJ92-F1
#
_cell.length_a   1.000
_cell.length_b   1.000
_cell.length_c   1.000
_cell.angle_alpha   90.00
_cell.angle_beta   90.00
_cell.angle_gamma   90.00
#
_symmetry.space_group_name_H-M   'P 1'
#
loop_
_entity.id
_entity.type
_entity.pdbx_description
1 polymer ?
#
loop_
_entity_poly.entity_id
_entity_poly.type
_entity_poly.pdbx_seq_one_letter_code
_entity_poly.pdbx_strand_id
1 'polypeptide(L)'
;MTGYITPRTFRFFRELARHNDREWFEANKRRYLEEVRDPLLRFIEAFGPKLARISAYMVADPRPVGGSLFRIYRDTRFSKDKRPYKTHAGLSFRHADGRDVHAPVFYLHLEPG
;
A
#
# COMPACT_ATOMS: atom_id res chain seq x y z
N MET A 1 8.40 12.02 17.43
CA MET A 1 7.48 11.65 16.35
C MET A 1 8.11 10.56 15.51
N THR A 2 7.58 9.35 15.54
CA THR A 2 8.08 8.22 14.74
C THR A 2 7.50 8.35 13.32
N GLY A 3 8.35 8.28 12.29
CA GLY A 3 7.90 8.37 10.89
C GLY A 3 6.96 7.21 10.49
N TYR A 4 6.05 7.47 9.54
CA TYR A 4 5.10 6.45 9.05
C TYR A 4 5.77 5.40 8.16
N ILE A 5 6.72 5.82 7.32
CA ILE A 5 7.51 4.95 6.45
C ILE A 5 8.89 4.87 7.07
N THR A 6 9.34 3.66 7.40
CA THR A 6 10.61 3.44 8.11
C THR A 6 11.46 2.42 7.37
N PRO A 7 12.75 2.29 7.69
CA PRO A 7 13.58 1.22 7.13
C PRO A 7 13.03 -0.20 7.35
N ARG A 8 12.17 -0.40 8.36
CA ARG A 8 11.50 -1.68 8.62
C ARG A 8 10.51 -2.05 7.52
N THR A 9 9.79 -1.08 6.97
CA THR A 9 8.88 -1.28 5.82
C THR A 9 9.62 -1.91 4.63
N PHE A 10 10.76 -1.33 4.25
CA PHE A 10 11.56 -1.86 3.14
C PHE A 10 12.28 -3.15 3.50
N ARG A 11 12.65 -3.36 4.78
CA ARG A 11 13.21 -4.63 5.24
C ARG A 11 12.21 -5.77 5.07
N PHE A 12 10.96 -5.57 5.49
CA PHE A 12 9.90 -6.56 5.31
C PHE A 12 9.76 -6.96 3.84
N PHE A 13 9.73 -6.00 2.91
CA PHE A 13 9.61 -6.29 1.48
C PHE A 13 10.82 -7.03 0.90
N ARG A 14 12.04 -6.75 1.36
CA ARG A 14 13.24 -7.53 0.97
C ARG A 14 13.18 -8.98 1.47
N GLU A 15 12.73 -9.19 2.70
CA GLU A 15 12.54 -10.54 3.25
C GLU A 15 11.44 -11.29 2.50
N LEU A 16 10.30 -10.64 2.27
CA LEU A 16 9.19 -11.20 1.49
C LEU A 16 9.62 -11.55 0.05
N ALA A 17 10.50 -10.77 -0.56
CA ALA A 17 11.01 -11.10 -1.90
C ALA A 17 11.80 -12.42 -1.93
N ARG A 18 12.47 -12.77 -0.83
CA ARG A 18 13.23 -14.03 -0.67
C ARG A 18 12.34 -15.20 -0.27
N HIS A 19 11.23 -14.94 0.44
CA HIS A 19 10.32 -15.94 1.00
C HIS A 19 8.86 -15.65 0.59
N ASN A 20 8.62 -15.53 -0.72
CA ASN A 20 7.31 -15.12 -1.25
C ASN A 20 6.36 -16.33 -1.36
N ASP A 21 6.00 -16.88 -0.21
CA ASP A 21 5.09 -18.00 -0.06
C ASP A 21 4.13 -17.74 1.11
N ARG A 22 3.04 -18.52 1.13
CA ARG A 22 1.92 -18.30 2.07
C ARG A 22 2.32 -18.63 3.51
N GLU A 23 3.13 -19.65 3.72
CA GLU A 23 3.54 -20.10 5.05
C GLU A 23 4.38 -19.03 5.73
N TRP A 24 5.39 -18.53 5.02
CA TRP A 24 6.23 -17.45 5.52
C TRP A 24 5.42 -16.18 5.80
N PHE A 25 4.49 -15.81 4.90
CA PHE A 25 3.67 -14.63 5.11
C PHE A 25 2.74 -14.75 6.31
N GLU A 26 2.06 -15.88 6.51
CA GLU A 26 1.19 -16.05 7.68
C GLU A 26 1.99 -16.00 8.99
N ALA A 27 3.20 -16.59 9.02
CA ALA A 27 4.11 -16.49 10.16
C ALA A 27 4.58 -15.05 10.43
N ASN A 28 4.73 -14.23 9.40
CA ASN A 28 5.18 -12.84 9.49
C ASN A 28 4.05 -11.80 9.40
N LYS A 29 2.79 -12.24 9.43
CA LYS A 29 1.63 -11.38 9.19
C LYS A 29 1.55 -10.25 10.20
N ARG A 30 1.83 -10.52 11.48
CA ARG A 30 1.84 -9.48 12.51
C ARG A 30 2.85 -8.37 12.18
N ARG A 31 4.06 -8.74 11.74
CA ARG A 31 5.10 -7.78 11.30
C ARG A 31 4.62 -6.96 10.10
N TYR A 32 3.96 -7.59 9.13
CA TYR A 32 3.34 -6.86 8.03
C TYR A 32 2.33 -5.81 8.52
N LEU A 33 1.47 -6.17 9.48
CA LEU A 33 0.49 -5.23 10.04
C LEU A 33 1.19 -4.05 10.73
N GLU A 34 2.13 -4.34 11.61
CA GLU A 34 2.79 -3.36 12.48
C GLU A 34 3.81 -2.47 11.75
N GLU A 35 4.55 -3.03 10.79
CA GLU A 35 5.68 -2.37 10.12
C GLU A 35 5.31 -1.80 8.73
N VAL A 36 4.19 -2.24 8.14
CA VAL A 36 3.78 -1.83 6.79
C VAL A 36 2.35 -1.31 6.77
N ARG A 37 1.33 -2.16 6.99
CA ARG A 37 -0.07 -1.79 6.76
C ARG A 37 -0.49 -0.64 7.65
N ASP A 38 -0.42 -0.80 8.97
CA ASP A 38 -0.99 0.16 9.92
C ASP A 38 -0.25 1.51 9.90
N PRO A 39 1.09 1.56 9.79
CA PRO A 39 1.79 2.83 9.55
C PRO A 39 1.36 3.53 8.26
N LEU A 40 1.14 2.79 7.16
CA LEU A 40 0.69 3.39 5.90
C LEU A 40 -0.77 3.88 5.96
N LEU A 41 -1.65 3.21 6.70
CA LEU A 41 -3.00 3.72 6.94
C LEU A 41 -2.96 5.02 7.75
N ARG A 42 -2.13 5.10 8.79
CA ARG A 42 -1.91 6.35 9.54
C ARG A 42 -1.29 7.45 8.68
N PHE A 43 -0.42 7.10 7.73
CA PHE A 43 0.09 8.06 6.74
C PHE A 43 -1.04 8.61 5.87
N ILE A 44 -1.91 7.75 5.33
CA ILE A 44 -3.05 8.16 4.49
C ILE A 44 -3.95 9.12 5.26
N GLU A 45 -4.30 8.78 6.50
CA GLU A 45 -5.12 9.62 7.37
C GLU A 45 -4.48 11.00 7.61
N ALA A 46 -3.19 11.03 7.97
CA ALA A 46 -2.46 12.27 8.21
C ALA A 46 -2.19 13.08 6.92
N PHE A 47 -2.13 12.42 5.76
CA PHE A 47 -1.90 13.05 4.47
C PHE A 47 -3.16 13.66 3.89
N GLY A 48 -4.35 13.13 4.21
CA GLY A 48 -5.63 13.60 3.68
C GLY A 48 -5.84 15.13 3.74
N PRO A 49 -5.67 15.79 4.90
CA PRO A 49 -5.81 17.24 4.98
C PRO A 49 -4.78 18.01 4.13
N LYS A 50 -3.58 17.47 3.95
CA LYS A 50 -2.54 18.07 3.09
C LYS A 50 -2.90 17.89 1.61
N LEU A 51 -3.41 16.72 1.25
CA LEU A 51 -3.88 16.42 -0.10
C LEU A 51 -5.07 17.30 -0.51
N ALA A 52 -6.01 17.54 0.41
CA ALA A 52 -7.15 18.43 0.19
C ALA A 52 -6.74 19.88 -0.12
N ARG A 53 -5.55 20.32 0.33
CA ARG A 53 -4.98 21.64 -0.04
C ARG A 53 -4.46 21.69 -1.47
N ILE A 54 -4.11 20.54 -2.05
CA ILE A 54 -3.72 20.42 -3.46
C ILE A 54 -4.98 20.36 -4.32
N SER A 55 -5.94 19.53 -3.93
CA SER A 55 -7.26 19.46 -4.55
C SER A 55 -8.27 18.87 -3.58
N ALA A 56 -9.38 19.58 -3.36
CA ALA A 56 -10.48 19.14 -2.51
C ALA A 56 -11.17 17.87 -3.01
N TYR A 57 -10.96 17.51 -4.29
CA TYR A 57 -11.57 16.35 -4.92
C TYR A 57 -10.71 15.09 -4.83
N MET A 58 -9.50 15.15 -4.28
CA MET A 58 -8.66 13.96 -4.11
C MET A 58 -8.96 13.27 -2.79
N VAL A 59 -9.23 11.97 -2.84
CA VAL A 59 -9.65 11.18 -1.67
C VAL A 59 -8.48 10.39 -1.10
N ALA A 60 -8.19 10.63 0.19
CA ALA A 60 -7.32 9.82 1.02
C ALA A 60 -8.17 9.00 2.00
N ASP A 61 -8.33 7.72 1.70
CA ASP A 61 -9.19 6.81 2.44
C ASP A 61 -8.35 5.77 3.21
N PRO A 62 -8.26 5.88 4.55
CA PRO A 62 -7.43 4.99 5.36
C PRO A 62 -8.09 3.64 5.67
N ARG A 63 -9.16 3.24 4.96
CA ARG A 63 -9.74 1.91 5.13
C ARG A 63 -8.73 0.82 4.70
N PRO A 64 -8.58 -0.26 5.49
CA PRO A 64 -7.65 -1.35 5.18
C PRO A 64 -8.05 -2.17 3.95
N VAL A 65 -9.32 -2.11 3.54
CA VAL A 65 -9.87 -2.79 2.37
C VAL A 65 -10.71 -1.79 1.57
N GLY A 66 -10.40 -1.65 0.28
CA GLY A 66 -11.12 -0.74 -0.63
C GLY A 66 -10.81 0.74 -0.46
N GLY A 67 -9.90 1.11 0.45
CA GLY A 67 -9.37 2.46 0.60
C GLY A 67 -8.18 2.75 -0.33
N SER A 68 -7.41 3.78 0.01
CA SER A 68 -6.26 4.25 -0.76
C SER A 68 -5.07 3.29 -0.72
N LEU A 69 -4.99 2.37 0.24
CA LEU A 69 -3.93 1.37 0.31
C LEU A 69 -4.29 0.13 -0.51
N PHE A 70 -3.42 -0.26 -1.43
CA PHE A 70 -3.61 -1.52 -2.16
C PHE A 70 -3.35 -2.75 -1.28
N ARG A 71 -4.10 -3.82 -1.59
CA ARG A 71 -3.85 -5.14 -1.01
C ARG A 71 -2.46 -5.65 -1.43
N ILE A 72 -1.82 -6.34 -0.49
CA ILE A 72 -0.52 -7.01 -0.69
C ILE A 72 -0.62 -8.22 -1.64
N TYR A 73 -1.80 -8.83 -1.77
CA TYR A 73 -2.00 -9.97 -2.66
C TYR A 73 -1.86 -9.58 -4.14
N ARG A 74 -1.23 -10.47 -4.91
CA ARG A 74 -1.03 -10.33 -6.35
C ARG A 74 -2.08 -11.12 -7.10
N ASP A 75 -2.57 -10.57 -8.21
CA ASP A 75 -3.37 -11.35 -9.15
C ASP A 75 -2.44 -12.17 -10.05
N THR A 76 -2.50 -13.50 -9.92
CA THR A 76 -1.58 -14.42 -10.60
C THR A 76 -2.26 -15.25 -11.68
N ARG A 77 -3.56 -15.03 -11.96
CA ARG A 77 -4.36 -15.86 -12.90
C ARG A 77 -3.69 -15.97 -14.27
N PHE A 78 -3.24 -14.83 -14.80
CA PHE A 78 -2.63 -14.73 -16.13
C PHE A 78 -1.10 -14.57 -16.10
N SER A 79 -0.47 -14.60 -14.92
CA SER A 79 0.98 -14.42 -14.81
C SER A 79 1.72 -15.76 -14.88
N LYS A 80 2.87 -15.79 -15.56
CA LYS A 80 3.82 -16.91 -15.50
C LYS A 80 4.43 -17.04 -14.10
N ASP A 81 4.69 -15.91 -13.45
CA ASP A 81 5.13 -15.85 -12.06
C ASP A 81 3.94 -16.04 -11.12
N LYS A 82 3.98 -17.10 -10.30
CA LYS A 82 2.91 -17.47 -9.38
C LYS A 82 3.12 -16.98 -7.94
N ARG A 83 4.10 -16.11 -7.69
CA ARG A 83 4.32 -15.50 -6.36
C ARG A 83 3.04 -14.78 -5.88
N PRO A 84 2.52 -15.13 -4.69
CA PRO A 84 1.21 -14.67 -4.20
C PRO A 84 1.20 -13.23 -3.68
N TYR A 85 2.35 -12.66 -3.32
CA TYR A 85 2.41 -11.34 -2.69
C TYR A 85 3.24 -10.33 -3.49
N LYS A 86 2.86 -9.06 -3.40
CA LYS A 86 3.62 -7.92 -3.90
C LYS A 86 4.79 -7.64 -2.96
N THR A 87 5.95 -7.31 -3.53
CA THR A 87 7.17 -6.93 -2.80
C THR A 87 7.34 -5.41 -2.69
N HIS A 88 6.23 -4.68 -2.75
CA HIS A 88 6.16 -3.22 -2.66
C HIS A 88 4.81 -2.83 -2.05
N ALA A 89 4.71 -1.59 -1.56
CA ALA A 89 3.44 -0.97 -1.22
C ALA A 89 3.03 0.02 -2.31
N GLY A 90 1.75 0.02 -2.66
CA GLY A 90 1.17 1.00 -3.58
C GLY A 90 -0.02 1.68 -2.94
N LEU A 91 -0.07 3.01 -3.03
CA LEU A 91 -1.19 3.82 -2.58
C LEU A 91 -1.78 4.58 -3.76
N SER A 92 -3.10 4.61 -3.87
CA SER A 92 -3.81 5.42 -4.86
C SER A 92 -4.75 6.42 -4.18
N PHE A 93 -4.58 7.70 -4.52
CA PHE A 93 -5.50 8.77 -4.15
C PHE A 93 -6.28 9.17 -5.40
N ARG A 94 -7.54 8.73 -5.45
CA ARG A 94 -8.40 8.90 -6.63
C ARG A 94 -9.23 10.17 -6.49
N HIS A 95 -9.66 10.71 -7.62
CA HIS A 95 -10.70 11.73 -7.64
C HIS A 95 -11.99 11.21 -6.98
N ALA A 96 -12.74 12.09 -6.35
CA ALA A 96 -14.02 11.81 -5.70
C ALA A 96 -15.05 11.26 -6.70
N ASP A 97 -15.00 11.73 -7.94
CA ASP A 97 -15.67 11.11 -9.07
C ASP A 97 -14.89 9.90 -9.60
N GLY A 98 -14.81 8.85 -8.78
CA GLY A 98 -14.01 7.66 -9.06
C GLY A 98 -14.60 6.71 -10.11
N ARG A 99 -15.69 7.10 -10.79
CA ARG A 99 -16.35 6.32 -11.86
C ARG A 99 -15.91 6.75 -13.25
N ASP A 100 -15.36 7.96 -13.38
CA ASP A 100 -14.80 8.43 -14.65
C ASP A 100 -13.38 7.87 -14.84
N VAL A 101 -13.17 7.20 -15.97
CA VAL A 101 -11.87 6.64 -16.36
C VAL A 101 -10.83 7.72 -16.69
N HIS A 102 -11.28 8.94 -16.99
CA HIS A 102 -10.41 10.08 -17.26
C HIS A 102 -10.09 10.89 -16.00
N ALA A 103 -10.66 10.52 -14.85
CA ALA A 103 -10.39 11.21 -13.61
C ALA A 103 -8.92 11.06 -13.17
N PRO A 104 -8.28 12.13 -12.70
CA PRO A 104 -6.88 12.08 -12.29
C PRO A 104 -6.68 11.22 -11.03
N VAL A 105 -5.50 10.62 -10.92
CA VAL A 105 -5.09 9.80 -9.78
C VAL A 105 -3.66 10.15 -9.38
N PHE A 106 -3.43 10.38 -8.09
CA PHE A 106 -2.08 10.38 -7.54
C PHE A 106 -1.71 8.98 -7.08
N TYR A 107 -0.55 8.49 -7.53
CA TYR A 107 -0.01 7.19 -7.16
C TYR A 107 1.30 7.35 -6.40
N LEU A 108 1.42 6.65 -5.27
CA LEU A 108 2.66 6.54 -4.51
C LEU A 108 3.13 5.09 -4.54
N HIS A 109 4.35 4.88 -5.03
CA HIS A 109 5.02 3.59 -5.07
C HIS A 109 6.14 3.55 -4.03
N LEU A 110 6.15 2.49 -3.21
CA LEU A 110 7.20 2.26 -2.21
C LEU A 110 7.78 0.87 -2.41
N GLU A 111 8.98 0.80 -2.98
CA GLU A 111 9.72 -0.45 -3.17
C GLU A 111 11.14 -0.35 -2.59
N PRO A 112 11.73 -1.47 -2.16
CA PRO A 112 13.16 -1.53 -1.92
C PRO A 112 13.91 -1.26 -3.23
N GLY A 113 14.89 -0.35 -3.18
CA GLY A 113 15.78 -0.06 -4.31
C GLY A 113 16.71 -1.20 -4.69
#